data_AF-A0A8J7XNQ2-F1
#
_entry.id   AF-A0A8J7XNQ2-F1
#
_cell.length_a   1.000
_cell.length_b   1.000
_cell.length_c   1.000
_cell.angle_alpha   90.00
_cell.angle_beta   90.00
_cell.angle_gamma   90.00
#
_symmetry.space_group_name_H-M   'P 1'
#
loop_
_entity.id
_entity.type
_entity.pdbx_description
1 polymer ?
#
loop_
_entity_poly.entity_id
_entity_poly.type
_entity_poly.pdbx_seq_one_letter_code
_entity_poly.pdbx_strand_id
1 'polypeptide(L)'
;MIEEFQLLFLIYVTVSNFISVIAGFLLWIAFVFFGVVSRRYEQIFQTSTDWQLLMGAPTGILVFVIIQAYAYATAGTMTEMQSVVGHFLVIVSSLACLYGGYRFRKVIHTLKEGRP
;
A
#
# COMPACT_ATOMS: atom_id res chain seq x y z
N MET A 1 28.36 -21.53 19.81
CA MET A 1 27.68 -22.00 18.58
C MET A 1 26.16 -21.81 18.66
N ILE A 2 25.46 -22.31 19.68
CA ILE A 2 24.00 -22.13 19.83
C ILE A 2 23.61 -20.66 20.07
N GLU A 3 24.38 -19.94 20.89
CA GLU A 3 24.09 -18.52 21.21
C GLU A 3 24.29 -17.57 20.03
N GLU A 4 25.34 -17.76 19.22
CA GLU A 4 25.53 -16.95 18.00
C GLU A 4 24.38 -17.14 17.01
N PHE A 5 23.87 -18.36 16.87
CA PHE A 5 22.73 -18.64 16.01
C PHE A 5 21.46 -17.94 16.50
N GLN A 6 21.20 -17.94 17.81
CA GLN A 6 20.07 -17.22 18.41
C GLN A 6 20.17 -15.71 18.20
N LEU A 7 21.37 -15.14 18.33
CA LEU A 7 21.61 -13.72 18.12
C LEU A 7 21.40 -13.30 16.66
N LEU A 8 21.91 -14.09 15.71
CA LEU A 8 21.68 -13.90 14.28
C LEU A 8 20.19 -13.96 13.92
N PHE A 9 19.47 -14.93 14.49
CA PHE A 9 18.03 -15.09 14.28
C PHE A 9 17.25 -13.86 14.79
N LEU A 10 17.54 -13.39 16.00
CA LEU A 10 16.88 -12.22 16.58
C LEU A 10 17.12 -10.96 15.74
N ILE A 11 18.35 -10.73 15.28
CA ILE A 11 18.70 -9.59 14.42
C ILE A 11 17.94 -9.69 13.10
N TYR A 12 17.94 -10.86 12.46
CA TYR A 12 17.24 -11.07 11.19
C TYR A 12 15.75 -10.73 11.30
N VAL A 13 15.07 -11.26 12.32
CA VAL A 13 13.62 -11.02 12.53
C VAL A 13 13.35 -9.54 12.82
N THR A 14 14.16 -8.92 13.68
CA THR A 14 13.98 -7.51 14.05
C THR A 14 14.15 -6.58 12.85
N VAL A 15 15.22 -6.77 12.09
CA VAL A 15 15.51 -5.96 10.89
C VAL A 15 14.45 -6.20 9.82
N SER A 16 14.02 -7.44 9.60
CA SER A 16 12.96 -7.77 8.64
C SER A 16 11.64 -7.07 8.99
N ASN A 17 11.25 -7.07 10.27
CA ASN A 17 10.03 -6.39 10.74
C ASN A 17 10.10 -4.87 10.50
N PHE A 18 11.24 -4.24 10.79
CA PHE A 18 11.44 -2.81 10.51
C PHE A 18 11.36 -2.49 9.02
N ILE A 19 12.02 -3.29 8.18
CA ILE A 19 11.99 -3.10 6.73
C ILE A 19 10.56 -3.27 6.20
N SER A 20 9.80 -4.26 6.69
CA SER A 20 8.41 -4.50 6.30
C SER A 20 7.53 -3.27 6.56
N VAL A 21 7.61 -2.69 7.76
CA VAL A 21 6.82 -1.51 8.13
C VAL A 21 7.18 -0.32 7.24
N ILE A 22 8.48 -0.06 7.05
CA ILE A 22 8.96 1.06 6.21
C ILE A 22 8.53 0.86 4.75
N ALA A 23 8.68 -0.34 4.21
CA ALA A 23 8.27 -0.66 2.85
C ALA A 23 6.76 -0.48 2.65
N GLY A 24 5.94 -0.86 3.63
CA GLY A 24 4.50 -0.66 3.59
C GLY A 24 4.11 0.83 3.58
N PHE A 25 4.75 1.66 4.40
CA PHE A 25 4.55 3.11 4.36
C PHE A 25 4.97 3.71 3.01
N LEU A 26 6.14 3.33 2.49
CA LEU A 26 6.63 3.80 1.19
C LEU A 26 5.67 3.41 0.05
N LEU A 27 5.16 2.18 0.07
CA LEU A 27 4.19 1.71 -0.91
C LEU A 27 2.89 2.52 -0.85
N TRP A 28 2.38 2.78 0.35
CA TRP A 28 1.19 3.61 0.55
C TRP A 28 1.40 5.02 -0.02
N ILE A 29 2.52 5.66 0.33
CA ILE A 29 2.88 7.00 -0.17
C ILE A 29 2.93 7.01 -1.70
N ALA A 30 3.54 6.01 -2.32
CA ALA A 30 3.62 5.90 -3.78
C ALA A 30 2.23 5.90 -4.44
N PHE A 31 1.28 5.13 -3.91
CA PHE A 31 -0.10 5.13 -4.43
C PHE A 31 -0.82 6.46 -4.21
N VAL A 32 -0.60 7.14 -3.08
CA VAL A 32 -1.14 8.48 -2.85
C VAL A 32 -0.59 9.47 -3.88
N PHE A 33 0.70 9.42 -4.20
CA PHE A 33 1.29 10.23 -5.27
C PHE A 33 0.64 9.95 -6.62
N PHE A 34 0.38 8.69 -6.97
CA PHE A 34 -0.38 8.34 -8.18
C PHE A 34 -1.77 8.97 -8.20
N GLY A 35 -2.49 8.95 -7.07
CA GLY A 35 -3.77 9.64 -6.92
C GLY A 35 -3.65 11.16 -7.14
N VAL A 36 -2.64 11.81 -6.56
CA VAL A 36 -2.39 13.25 -6.77
C VAL A 36 -2.08 13.56 -8.22
N VAL A 37 -1.26 12.74 -8.89
CA VAL A 37 -0.97 12.89 -10.32
C VAL A 37 -2.27 12.76 -11.12
N SER A 38 -3.10 11.75 -10.86
CA SER A 38 -4.37 11.57 -11.59
C SER A 38 -5.33 12.75 -11.43
N ARG A 39 -5.33 13.43 -10.27
CA ARG A 39 -6.11 14.65 -10.03
C ARG A 39 -5.59 15.83 -10.86
N ARG A 40 -4.26 15.97 -11.00
CA ARG A 40 -3.67 17.01 -11.87
C ARG A 40 -4.04 16.77 -13.34
N TYR A 41 -4.09 15.53 -13.78
CA TYR A 41 -4.57 15.19 -15.12
C TYR A 41 -6.03 15.58 -15.33
N GLU A 42 -6.93 15.30 -14.37
CA GLU A 42 -8.34 15.73 -14.47
C GLU A 42 -8.47 17.26 -14.58
N GLN A 43 -7.66 18.02 -13.83
CA GLN A 43 -7.69 19.49 -13.89
C GLN A 43 -7.25 20.03 -15.26
N ILE A 44 -6.28 19.38 -15.92
CA ILE A 44 -5.74 19.83 -17.21
C ILE A 44 -6.63 19.40 -18.38
N PHE A 45 -7.11 18.15 -18.36
CA PHE A 45 -7.87 17.55 -19.46
C PHE A 45 -9.40 17.60 -19.27
N GLN A 46 -9.87 18.17 -18.15
CA GLN A 46 -11.29 18.29 -17.78
C GLN A 46 -12.08 16.98 -17.86
N THR A 47 -11.39 15.85 -17.74
CA THR A 47 -11.96 14.50 -17.87
C THR A 47 -11.84 13.78 -16.55
N SER A 48 -12.94 13.17 -16.09
CA SER A 48 -12.93 12.52 -14.78
C SER A 48 -11.99 11.32 -14.76
N THR A 49 -11.02 11.37 -13.85
CA THR A 49 -10.01 10.30 -13.65
C THR A 49 -10.31 9.45 -12.42
N ASP A 50 -11.41 9.72 -11.70
CA ASP A 50 -11.80 9.07 -10.45
C ASP A 50 -10.64 8.98 -9.44
N TRP A 51 -9.84 10.04 -9.37
CA TRP A 51 -8.64 10.13 -8.52
C TRP A 51 -8.91 9.81 -7.04
N GLN A 52 -10.14 10.03 -6.56
CA GLN A 52 -10.55 9.68 -5.20
C GLN A 52 -10.41 8.18 -4.92
N LEU A 53 -10.73 7.34 -5.91
CA LEU A 53 -10.59 5.89 -5.80
C LEU A 53 -9.11 5.49 -5.74
N LEU A 54 -8.24 6.16 -6.51
CA LEU A 54 -6.79 5.95 -6.46
C LEU A 54 -6.15 6.42 -5.14
N MET A 55 -6.66 7.49 -4.53
CA MET A 55 -6.19 7.95 -3.22
C MET A 55 -6.74 7.12 -2.05
N GLY A 56 -7.98 6.63 -2.16
CA GLY A 56 -8.66 5.86 -1.12
C GLY A 56 -8.32 4.37 -1.11
N ALA A 57 -8.13 3.76 -2.28
CA ALA A 57 -7.78 2.34 -2.41
C ALA A 57 -6.59 1.87 -1.56
N PRO A 58 -5.45 2.60 -1.47
CA PRO A 58 -4.31 2.14 -0.69
C PRO A 58 -4.51 2.25 0.83
N THR A 59 -5.59 2.86 1.33
CA THR A 59 -5.79 3.06 2.78
C THR A 59 -5.79 1.78 3.60
N GLY A 60 -6.25 0.65 3.07
CA GLY A 60 -6.15 -0.65 3.75
C GLY A 60 -4.71 -1.14 3.94
N ILE A 61 -3.79 -0.75 3.04
CA ILE A 61 -2.34 -0.99 3.23
C ILE A 61 -1.84 -0.20 4.44
N LEU A 62 -2.25 1.07 4.58
CA LEU A 62 -1.86 1.90 5.73
C LEU A 62 -2.39 1.31 7.04
N VAL A 63 -3.65 0.87 7.07
CA VAL A 63 -4.25 0.23 8.26
C VAL A 63 -3.45 -1.01 8.67
N PHE A 64 -3.08 -1.86 7.72
CA PHE A 64 -2.25 -3.03 7.99
C PHE A 64 -0.89 -2.65 8.59
N VAL A 65 -0.21 -1.66 8.00
CA VAL A 65 1.10 -1.20 8.47
C VAL A 65 1.03 -0.62 9.88
N ILE A 66 -0.04 0.11 10.22
CA ILE A 66 -0.26 0.64 11.58
C ILE A 66 -0.47 -0.51 12.58
N ILE A 67 -1.30 -1.51 12.24
CA ILE A 67 -1.53 -2.68 13.09
C ILE A 67 -0.22 -3.45 13.30
N GLN A 68 0.55 -3.65 12.24
CA GLN A 68 1.84 -4.34 12.27
C GLN A 68 2.84 -3.59 13.17
N ALA A 69 2.97 -2.28 12.99
CA ALA A 69 3.87 -1.45 13.80
C ALA A 69 3.47 -1.47 15.29
N TYR A 70 2.17 -1.39 15.60
CA TYR A 70 1.67 -1.43 16.97
C TYR A 70 1.91 -2.80 17.64
N ALA A 71 1.67 -3.89 16.92
CA ALA A 71 1.89 -5.24 17.41
C ALA A 71 3.38 -5.50 17.72
N TYR A 72 4.28 -5.07 16.84
CA TYR A 72 5.73 -5.18 17.10
C TYR A 72 6.21 -4.29 18.24
N ALA A 73 5.62 -3.11 18.43
CA ALA A 73 5.98 -2.21 19.54
C ALA A 73 5.51 -2.72 20.92
N THR A 74 4.40 -3.46 20.99
CA THR A 74 3.78 -3.87 22.27
C THR A 74 4.04 -5.32 22.63
N ALA A 75 3.85 -6.25 21.70
CA ALA A 75 3.90 -7.69 21.95
C ALA A 75 5.09 -8.39 21.27
N GLY A 76 5.85 -7.67 20.44
CA GLY A 76 6.97 -8.20 19.65
C GLY A 76 6.55 -9.14 18.52
N THR A 77 5.28 -9.56 18.46
CA THR A 77 4.72 -10.45 17.44
C THR A 77 3.27 -10.07 17.15
N MET A 78 2.81 -10.32 15.91
CA MET A 78 1.39 -10.19 15.57
C MET A 78 0.63 -11.45 15.97
N THR A 79 -0.58 -11.25 16.50
CA THR A 79 -1.52 -12.36 16.68
C THR A 79 -2.00 -12.90 15.34
N GLU A 80 -2.37 -14.19 15.26
CA GLU A 80 -2.88 -14.79 14.03
C GLU A 80 -4.08 -14.03 13.47
N MET A 81 -5.01 -13.62 14.34
CA MET A 81 -6.22 -12.89 13.92
C MET A 81 -5.88 -11.52 13.31
N GLN A 82 -4.94 -10.77 13.92
CA GLN A 82 -4.47 -9.50 13.34
C GLN A 82 -3.77 -9.73 11.99
N SER A 83 -3.03 -10.82 11.85
CA SER A 83 -2.34 -11.17 10.61
C SER A 83 -3.34 -11.46 9.49
N VAL A 84 -4.32 -12.32 9.74
CA VAL A 84 -5.33 -12.70 8.74
C VAL A 84 -6.14 -11.49 8.29
N VAL A 85 -6.67 -10.71 9.24
CA VAL A 85 -7.47 -9.51 8.93
C VAL A 85 -6.64 -8.48 8.17
N GLY A 86 -5.39 -8.29 8.60
CA GLY A 86 -4.44 -7.38 7.96
C GLY A 86 -4.15 -7.75 6.50
N HIS A 87 -3.80 -9.02 6.25
CA HIS A 87 -3.53 -9.50 4.90
C HIS A 87 -4.78 -9.43 4.01
N PHE A 88 -5.95 -9.75 4.54
CA PHE A 88 -7.20 -9.61 3.80
C PHE A 88 -7.44 -8.16 3.36
N LEU A 89 -7.25 -7.19 4.26
CA LEU A 89 -7.35 -5.76 3.94
C LEU A 89 -6.35 -5.33 2.86
N VAL A 90 -5.10 -5.80 2.95
CA VAL A 90 -4.06 -5.51 1.93
C VAL A 90 -4.45 -6.06 0.57
N ILE A 91 -4.99 -7.28 0.51
CA ILE A 91 -5.44 -7.90 -0.75
C ILE A 91 -6.57 -7.08 -1.36
N VAL A 92 -7.60 -6.75 -0.58
CA VAL A 92 -8.73 -5.94 -1.04
C VAL A 92 -8.25 -4.56 -1.53
N SER A 93 -7.37 -3.90 -0.78
CA SER A 93 -6.77 -2.63 -1.19
C SER A 93 -5.94 -2.75 -2.47
N SER A 94 -5.19 -3.81 -2.62
CA SER A 94 -4.34 -4.05 -3.80
C SER A 94 -5.19 -4.25 -5.06
N LEU A 95 -6.30 -4.99 -4.95
CA LEU A 95 -7.27 -5.13 -6.04
C LEU A 95 -7.94 -3.79 -6.39
N ALA A 96 -8.30 -3.00 -5.38
CA ALA A 96 -8.85 -1.65 -5.60
C ALA A 96 -7.84 -0.72 -6.29
N CYS A 97 -6.56 -0.76 -5.91
CA CYS A 97 -5.49 0.00 -6.56
C CYS A 97 -5.31 -0.41 -8.02
N LEU A 98 -5.29 -1.72 -8.31
CA LEU A 98 -5.21 -2.26 -9.66
C LEU A 98 -6.39 -1.81 -10.52
N TYR A 99 -7.61 -1.87 -9.97
CA TYR A 99 -8.81 -1.41 -10.65
C TYR A 99 -8.77 0.09 -10.94
N GLY A 100 -8.37 0.91 -9.97
CA GLY A 100 -8.19 2.36 -10.16
C GLY A 100 -7.14 2.68 -11.24
N GLY A 101 -6.01 1.98 -11.23
CA GLY A 101 -4.96 2.13 -12.24
C GLY A 101 -5.41 1.73 -13.64
N TYR A 102 -6.18 0.65 -13.77
CA TYR A 102 -6.76 0.23 -15.04
C TYR A 102 -7.72 1.28 -15.60
N ARG A 103 -8.61 1.82 -14.75
CA ARG A 103 -9.55 2.89 -15.15
C ARG A 103 -8.81 4.14 -15.61
N PHE A 104 -7.79 4.57 -14.86
CA PHE A 104 -6.96 5.72 -15.23
C PHE A 104 -6.24 5.51 -16.56
N ARG A 105 -5.69 4.31 -16.81
CA ARG A 105 -5.05 3.97 -18.09
C ARG A 105 -6.04 4.07 -19.26
N LYS A 106 -7.28 3.61 -19.08
CA LYS A 106 -8.32 3.71 -20.10
C LYS A 106 -8.66 5.18 -20.42
N VAL A 107 -8.74 6.04 -19.40
CA VAL A 107 -8.97 7.48 -19.58
C VAL A 107 -7.83 8.12 -20.37
N ILE A 108 -6.58 7.87 -20.00
CA ILE A 108 -5.41 8.41 -20.73
C ILE A 108 -5.39 7.93 -22.18
N HIS A 109 -5.70 6.65 -22.42
CA HIS A 109 -5.70 6.12 -23.78
C HIS A 109 -6.75 6.82 -24.66
N THR A 110 -7.93 7.08 -24.11
CA THR A 110 -9.02 7.78 -24.80
C THR A 110 -8.61 9.21 -25.16
N LEU A 111 -7.99 9.92 -24.21
CA LEU A 111 -7.44 11.27 -24.44
C LEU A 111 -6.35 11.29 -25.52
N LYS A 112 -5.47 10.28 -25.55
CA LYS A 112 -4.39 10.18 -26.54
C LYS A 112 -4.92 9.93 -27.96
N GLU A 113 -6.06 9.24 -28.09
CA GLU A 113 -6.72 8.98 -29.37
C GLU A 113 -7.54 10.18 -29.88
N GLY A 114 -7.58 11.29 -29.14
CA GLY A 114 -8.35 12.49 -29.51
C GLY A 114 -9.86 12.28 -29.49
N ARG A 115 -10.33 11.22 -28.81
CA ARG A 115 -11.75 10.96 -28.59
C ARG A 115 -12.13 11.64 -27.27
N PRO A 116 -13.14 12.51 -27.25
CA PRO A 116 -13.63 13.13 -26.01
C PRO A 116 -14.15 12.07 -25.04
#